data_AF-A0A6A5AJH6-F1
#
_entry.id   AF-A0A6A5AJH6-F1
#
_cell.length_a   1.000
_cell.length_b   1.000
_cell.length_c   1.000
_cell.angle_alpha   90.00
_cell.angle_beta   90.00
_cell.angle_gamma   90.00
#
_symmetry.space_group_name_H-M   'P 1'
#
loop_
_entity.id
_entity.type
_entity.pdbx_description
1 polymer ?
#
loop_
_entity_poly.entity_id
_entity_poly.type
_entity_poly.pdbx_seq_one_letter_code
_entity_poly.pdbx_strand_id
1 'polypeptide(L)'
;MKLTLLVSTLAASLCAGEVLVSLPVNVDGNLKNLQLLRGETFERAALSFMELNGLVADGVESQRSQDVIAQLASMLREKVTEQQPAPPKEIVVTVPLTIDGVETSLTLFRDEPISDAVSRFLRDAALTEEFKLEAAPQLLQVLANKVAELNAPAQEPQFSFGISIDGQSAVVQHFQGADPLVEAREFAARVGVTDETFLGQLLPTVAKEIQKRIDELTQPQTTPSQTELFSVPLTVNNQA
;
A
#
# COMPACT_ATOMS: atom_id res chain seq x y z
N MET A 1 -15.70 54.17 -57.20
CA MET A 1 -15.03 53.32 -56.20
C MET A 1 -15.97 52.16 -55.86
N LYS A 2 -15.66 50.93 -56.29
CA LYS A 2 -16.44 49.73 -55.96
C LYS A 2 -15.57 48.85 -55.06
N LEU A 3 -16.04 48.63 -53.84
CA LEU A 3 -15.36 47.82 -52.81
C LEU A 3 -15.75 46.36 -53.04
N THR A 4 -14.79 45.51 -53.42
CA THR A 4 -14.98 44.06 -53.55
C THR A 4 -14.65 43.43 -52.21
N LEU A 5 -15.66 42.87 -51.52
CA LEU A 5 -15.46 42.12 -50.28
C LEU A 5 -15.10 40.66 -50.64
N LEU A 6 -13.82 40.32 -50.49
CA LEU A 6 -13.34 38.93 -50.52
C LEU A 6 -13.75 38.26 -49.21
N VAL A 7 -14.75 37.37 -49.28
CA VAL A 7 -15.04 36.44 -48.19
C VAL A 7 -14.03 35.31 -48.29
N SER A 8 -12.97 35.40 -47.49
CA SER A 8 -12.06 34.28 -47.26
C SER A 8 -12.80 33.18 -46.51
N THR A 9 -13.02 32.05 -47.19
CA THR A 9 -13.41 30.80 -46.55
C THR A 9 -12.30 30.39 -45.58
N LEU A 10 -12.62 30.44 -44.28
CA LEU A 10 -11.81 29.84 -43.24
C LEU A 10 -11.77 28.32 -43.51
N ALA A 11 -10.63 27.83 -43.98
CA ALA A 11 -10.35 26.41 -43.94
C ALA A 11 -10.25 26.02 -42.46
N ALA A 12 -11.29 25.35 -41.96
CA ALA A 12 -11.22 24.69 -40.66
C ALA A 12 -10.13 23.62 -40.74
N SER A 13 -8.98 23.95 -40.17
CA SER A 13 -7.88 23.02 -39.97
C SER A 13 -8.41 21.85 -39.15
N LEU A 14 -8.54 20.66 -39.76
CA LEU A 14 -8.82 19.43 -39.04
C LEU A 14 -7.65 19.19 -38.08
N CYS A 15 -7.81 19.57 -36.82
CA CYS A 15 -6.94 19.11 -35.75
C CYS A 15 -7.11 17.59 -35.67
N ALA A 16 -6.10 16.84 -36.11
CA ALA A 16 -5.97 15.43 -35.76
C ALA A 16 -5.74 15.37 -34.24
N GLY A 17 -6.82 15.11 -33.50
CA GLY A 17 -6.78 14.96 -32.04
C GLY A 17 -5.94 13.74 -31.66
N GLU A 18 -5.22 13.84 -30.54
CA GLU A 18 -4.56 12.69 -29.90
C GLU A 18 -5.63 11.65 -29.52
N VAL A 19 -5.42 10.39 -29.89
CA VAL A 19 -6.32 9.29 -29.52
C VAL A 19 -6.15 8.99 -28.03
N LEU A 20 -7.21 9.18 -27.24
CA LEU A 20 -7.24 8.84 -25.82
C LEU A 20 -7.53 7.36 -25.59
N VAL A 21 -8.51 6.82 -26.32
CA VAL A 21 -8.96 5.42 -26.20
C VAL A 21 -9.20 4.85 -27.59
N SER A 22 -8.85 3.59 -27.78
CA SER A 22 -9.23 2.83 -28.98
C SER A 22 -9.79 1.47 -28.58
N LEU A 23 -10.97 1.15 -29.11
CA LEU A 23 -11.71 -0.08 -28.83
C LEU A 23 -12.07 -0.78 -30.14
N PRO A 24 -11.76 -2.09 -30.30
CA PRO A 24 -12.21 -2.86 -31.46
C PRO A 24 -13.72 -3.16 -31.34
N VAL A 25 -14.47 -2.85 -32.39
CA VAL A 25 -15.91 -3.10 -32.54
C VAL A 25 -16.14 -3.90 -33.82
N ASN A 26 -16.99 -4.93 -33.76
CA ASN A 26 -17.33 -5.72 -34.94
C ASN A 26 -18.44 -5.04 -35.75
N VAL A 27 -18.15 -4.74 -37.02
CA VAL A 27 -19.10 -4.18 -37.99
C VAL A 27 -19.13 -5.12 -39.19
N ASP A 28 -20.27 -5.79 -39.40
CA ASP A 28 -20.48 -6.73 -40.51
C ASP A 28 -19.37 -7.78 -40.67
N GLY A 29 -18.89 -8.33 -39.55
CA GLY A 29 -17.83 -9.34 -39.52
C GLY A 29 -16.41 -8.79 -39.58
N ASN A 30 -16.24 -7.46 -39.67
CA ASN A 30 -14.95 -6.80 -39.70
C ASN A 30 -14.70 -6.02 -38.40
N LEU A 31 -13.53 -6.21 -37.80
CA LEU A 31 -13.12 -5.39 -36.66
C LEU A 31 -12.73 -3.99 -37.13
N LYS A 32 -13.38 -2.98 -36.54
CA LYS A 32 -13.16 -1.56 -36.76
C LYS A 32 -12.86 -0.90 -35.42
N ASN A 33 -11.94 0.05 -35.42
CA ASN A 33 -11.54 0.73 -34.19
C ASN A 33 -12.45 1.94 -33.94
N LEU A 34 -13.21 1.89 -32.85
CA LEU A 34 -13.84 3.06 -32.26
C LEU A 34 -12.77 3.83 -31.49
N GLN A 35 -12.60 5.12 -31.83
CA GLN A 35 -11.57 5.97 -31.23
C GLN A 35 -12.23 7.15 -30.55
N LEU A 36 -11.78 7.47 -29.33
CA LEU A 36 -12.11 8.70 -28.63
C LEU A 36 -10.92 9.63 -28.69
N LEU A 37 -11.09 10.82 -29.24
CA LEU A 37 -10.02 11.83 -29.30
C LEU A 37 -10.02 12.74 -28.07
N ARG A 38 -8.87 13.36 -27.78
CA ARG A 38 -8.75 14.34 -26.68
C ARG A 38 -9.65 15.54 -26.93
N GLY A 39 -10.56 15.80 -25.99
CA GLY A 39 -11.53 16.89 -26.05
C GLY A 39 -12.79 16.59 -26.86
N GLU A 40 -12.93 15.36 -27.37
CA GLU A 40 -14.14 14.88 -28.02
C GLU A 40 -15.13 14.31 -26.98
N THR A 41 -16.43 14.47 -27.23
CA THR A 41 -17.46 13.81 -26.41
C THR A 41 -17.65 12.36 -26.85
N PHE A 42 -18.08 11.49 -25.93
CA PHE A 42 -18.32 10.08 -26.24
C PHE A 42 -19.32 9.89 -27.39
N GLU A 43 -20.37 10.71 -27.40
CA GLU A 43 -21.42 10.70 -28.40
C GLU A 43 -20.89 11.17 -29.76
N ARG A 44 -19.95 12.12 -29.79
CA ARG A 44 -19.33 12.60 -31.02
C ARG A 44 -18.38 11.55 -31.61
N ALA A 45 -17.61 10.86 -30.77
CA ALA A 45 -16.75 9.75 -31.18
C ALA A 45 -17.56 8.59 -31.77
N ALA A 46 -18.66 8.22 -31.09
CA ALA A 46 -19.60 7.20 -31.56
C ALA A 46 -20.23 7.57 -32.92
N LEU A 47 -20.70 8.81 -33.06
CA LEU A 47 -21.25 9.31 -34.33
C LEU A 47 -20.21 9.28 -35.45
N SER A 48 -19.01 9.79 -35.22
CA SER A 48 -17.92 9.79 -36.21
C SER A 48 -17.59 8.36 -36.67
N PHE A 49 -17.55 7.40 -35.75
CA PHE A 49 -17.36 5.99 -36.08
C PHE A 49 -18.50 5.44 -36.95
N MET A 50 -19.74 5.78 -36.64
CA MET A 50 -20.90 5.34 -37.43
C MET A 50 -20.90 5.96 -38.83
N GLU A 51 -20.57 7.25 -38.96
CA GLU A 51 -20.46 7.95 -40.24
C GLU A 51 -19.37 7.32 -41.12
N LEU A 52 -18.19 7.06 -40.55
CA LEU A 52 -17.04 6.48 -41.26
C LEU A 52 -17.28 5.04 -41.73
N ASN A 53 -18.13 4.29 -41.04
CA ASN A 53 -18.46 2.91 -41.39
C ASN A 53 -19.82 2.76 -42.09
N GLY A 54 -20.47 3.87 -42.47
CA GLY A 54 -21.73 3.84 -43.22
C GLY A 54 -22.94 3.35 -42.42
N LEU A 55 -22.89 3.42 -41.09
CA LEU A 55 -23.93 2.91 -40.17
C LEU A 55 -25.08 3.89 -39.91
N VAL A 56 -25.07 5.05 -40.57
CA VAL A 56 -26.08 6.12 -40.45
C VAL A 56 -27.04 6.17 -41.64
N ALA A 57 -27.27 5.03 -42.31
CA ALA A 57 -28.04 4.95 -43.55
C ALA A 57 -29.49 5.50 -43.43
N ASP A 58 -30.12 5.30 -42.28
CA ASP A 58 -31.48 5.79 -41.98
C ASP A 58 -31.52 7.24 -41.46
N GLY A 59 -30.36 7.92 -41.45
CA GLY A 59 -30.18 9.24 -40.87
C GLY A 59 -29.79 9.18 -39.39
N VAL A 60 -29.06 10.20 -38.95
CA VAL A 60 -28.55 10.33 -37.57
C VAL A 60 -29.68 10.50 -36.55
N GLU A 61 -30.80 11.10 -36.97
CA GLU A 61 -31.97 11.32 -36.12
C GLU A 61 -32.88 10.09 -36.00
N SER A 62 -32.60 9.02 -36.74
CA SER A 62 -33.38 7.78 -36.60
C SER A 62 -33.16 7.15 -35.23
N GLN A 63 -34.21 6.54 -34.68
CA GLN A 63 -34.13 5.87 -33.37
C GLN A 63 -33.00 4.83 -33.33
N ARG A 64 -32.86 4.05 -34.41
CA ARG A 64 -31.80 3.04 -34.56
C ARG A 64 -30.40 3.67 -34.45
N SER A 65 -30.17 4.79 -35.13
CA SER A 65 -28.88 5.49 -35.05
C SER A 65 -28.60 6.00 -33.64
N GLN A 66 -29.60 6.60 -33.00
CA GLN A 66 -29.49 7.10 -31.62
C GLN A 66 -29.17 5.99 -30.61
N ASP A 67 -29.80 4.82 -30.75
CA ASP A 67 -29.55 3.66 -29.88
C ASP A 67 -28.10 3.15 -30.00
N VAL A 68 -27.58 3.07 -31.24
CA VAL A 68 -26.19 2.64 -31.48
C VAL A 68 -25.19 3.70 -30.99
N ILE A 69 -25.47 5.00 -31.18
CA ILE A 69 -24.64 6.08 -30.63
C ILE A 69 -24.55 5.96 -29.11
N ALA A 70 -25.69 5.78 -28.43
CA ALA A 70 -25.73 5.65 -26.98
C ALA A 70 -24.96 4.41 -26.49
N GLN A 71 -25.06 3.28 -27.21
CA GLN A 71 -24.33 2.06 -26.89
C GLN A 71 -22.81 2.27 -27.02
N LEU A 72 -22.34 2.78 -28.16
CA LEU A 72 -20.91 3.01 -28.42
C LEU A 72 -20.33 4.06 -27.46
N ALA A 73 -21.09 5.13 -27.16
CA ALA A 73 -20.70 6.13 -26.18
C ALA A 73 -20.56 5.53 -24.76
N SER A 74 -21.44 4.60 -24.40
CA SER A 74 -21.36 3.88 -23.12
C SER A 74 -20.12 2.99 -23.05
N MET A 75 -19.81 2.26 -24.13
CA MET A 75 -18.58 1.44 -24.21
C MET A 75 -17.31 2.28 -24.08
N LEU A 76 -17.28 3.47 -24.70
CA LEU A 76 -16.16 4.39 -24.54
C LEU A 76 -16.05 4.94 -23.12
N ARG A 77 -17.18 5.28 -22.49
CA ARG A 77 -17.20 5.77 -21.09
C ARG A 77 -16.68 4.71 -20.12
N GLU A 78 -17.14 3.47 -20.28
CA GLU A 78 -16.64 2.33 -19.51
C GLU A 78 -15.14 2.16 -19.73
N LYS A 79 -14.68 2.18 -20.99
CA LYS A 79 -13.27 2.01 -21.30
C LYS A 79 -12.37 3.13 -20.77
N VAL A 80 -12.83 4.38 -20.82
CA VAL A 80 -12.14 5.51 -20.18
C VAL A 80 -12.06 5.30 -18.68
N THR A 81 -13.13 4.82 -18.04
CA THR A 81 -13.14 4.55 -16.60
C THR A 81 -12.16 3.42 -16.22
N GLU A 82 -12.06 2.38 -17.05
CA GLU A 82 -11.08 1.29 -16.89
C GLU A 82 -9.62 1.77 -17.07
N GLN A 83 -9.38 2.73 -17.98
CA GLN A 83 -8.04 3.21 -18.31
C GLN A 83 -7.62 4.44 -17.50
N GLN A 84 -8.55 5.09 -16.81
CA GLN A 84 -8.22 6.18 -15.91
C GLN A 84 -7.45 5.60 -14.73
N PRO A 85 -6.17 5.97 -14.54
CA PRO A 85 -5.44 5.54 -13.36
C PRO A 85 -6.25 6.05 -12.17
N ALA A 86 -6.69 5.14 -11.31
CA ALA A 86 -7.20 5.54 -10.01
C ALA A 86 -6.16 6.50 -9.39
N PRO A 87 -6.58 7.59 -8.73
CA PRO A 87 -5.63 8.44 -8.01
C PRO A 87 -4.73 7.55 -7.16
N PRO A 88 -3.40 7.84 -7.08
CA PRO A 88 -2.48 7.00 -6.36
C PRO A 88 -3.00 6.82 -4.94
N LYS A 89 -3.47 5.60 -4.64
CA LYS A 89 -4.05 5.31 -3.34
C LYS A 89 -2.91 5.31 -2.33
N GLU A 90 -3.07 6.05 -1.24
CA GLU A 90 -2.08 6.11 -0.18
C GLU A 90 -1.96 4.74 0.49
N ILE A 91 -0.73 4.26 0.67
CA ILE A 91 -0.47 3.01 1.38
C ILE A 91 -0.55 3.26 2.88
N VAL A 92 -1.38 2.49 3.59
CA VAL A 92 -1.52 2.57 5.05
C VAL A 92 -0.74 1.46 5.73
N VAL A 93 -0.77 0.24 5.18
CA VAL A 93 -0.06 -0.93 5.73
C VAL A 93 0.67 -1.67 4.62
N THR A 94 1.86 -2.16 4.93
CA THR A 94 2.59 -3.14 4.11
C THR A 94 3.03 -4.27 5.01
N VAL A 95 2.65 -5.49 4.64
CA VAL A 95 3.07 -6.72 5.31
C VAL A 95 3.99 -7.48 4.37
N PRO A 96 5.30 -7.64 4.71
CA PRO A 96 6.19 -8.50 3.94
C PRO A 96 5.78 -9.96 4.16
N LEU A 97 5.79 -10.74 3.09
CA LEU A 97 5.43 -12.14 3.06
C LEU A 97 6.49 -12.92 2.28
N THR A 98 6.72 -14.17 2.66
CA THR A 98 7.52 -15.10 1.87
C THR A 98 6.64 -16.28 1.50
N ILE A 99 6.41 -16.50 0.21
CA ILE A 99 5.60 -17.61 -0.31
C ILE A 99 6.49 -18.41 -1.25
N ASP A 100 6.70 -19.70 -0.94
CA ASP A 100 7.62 -20.58 -1.67
C ASP A 100 9.03 -19.99 -1.89
N GLY A 101 9.52 -19.23 -0.91
CA GLY A 101 10.83 -18.57 -0.97
C GLY A 101 10.85 -17.27 -1.78
N VAL A 102 9.71 -16.85 -2.35
CA VAL A 102 9.58 -15.56 -3.04
C VAL A 102 9.08 -14.51 -2.07
N GLU A 103 9.85 -13.42 -1.93
CA GLU A 103 9.44 -12.25 -1.17
C GLU A 103 8.38 -11.46 -1.93
N THR A 104 7.28 -11.17 -1.26
CA THR A 104 6.17 -10.37 -1.78
C THR A 104 5.59 -9.52 -0.65
N SER A 105 4.67 -8.61 -0.97
CA SER A 105 4.08 -7.72 0.02
C SER A 105 2.58 -7.62 -0.15
N LEU A 106 1.86 -7.81 0.96
CA LEU A 106 0.44 -7.49 1.06
C LEU A 106 0.29 -6.02 1.49
N THR A 107 -0.26 -5.20 0.61
CA THR A 107 -0.45 -3.77 0.83
C THR A 107 -1.93 -3.48 1.11
N LEU A 108 -2.21 -2.64 2.10
CA LEU A 108 -3.54 -2.06 2.33
C LEU A 108 -3.51 -0.57 1.99
N PHE A 109 -4.41 -0.13 1.13
CA PHE A 109 -4.56 1.28 0.80
C PHE A 109 -5.55 1.99 1.72
N ARG A 110 -5.46 3.33 1.78
CA ARG A 110 -6.42 4.18 2.49
C ARG A 110 -7.83 3.94 1.94
N ASP A 111 -8.79 3.81 2.84
CA ASP A 111 -10.21 3.54 2.57
C ASP A 111 -10.50 2.22 1.82
N GLU A 112 -9.51 1.33 1.70
CA GLU A 112 -9.69 -0.03 1.17
C GLU A 112 -10.12 -0.97 2.30
N PRO A 113 -11.18 -1.78 2.12
CA PRO A 113 -11.49 -2.87 3.04
C PRO A 113 -10.36 -3.91 3.07
N ILE A 114 -10.07 -4.44 4.26
CA ILE A 114 -9.04 -5.49 4.44
C ILE A 114 -9.30 -6.70 3.52
N SER A 115 -10.57 -7.08 3.36
CA SER A 115 -11.00 -8.14 2.45
C SER A 115 -10.60 -7.90 1.01
N ASP A 116 -10.67 -6.65 0.57
CA ASP A 116 -10.43 -6.27 -0.81
C ASP A 116 -8.92 -6.23 -1.09
N ALA A 117 -8.13 -5.79 -0.11
CA ALA A 117 -6.67 -5.87 -0.16
C ALA A 117 -6.17 -7.32 -0.30
N VAL A 118 -6.70 -8.24 0.52
CA VAL A 118 -6.34 -9.67 0.44
C VAL A 118 -6.79 -10.29 -0.88
N SER A 119 -8.02 -9.98 -1.32
CA SER A 119 -8.56 -10.48 -2.60
C SER A 119 -7.73 -9.98 -3.78
N ARG A 120 -7.30 -8.71 -3.75
CA ARG A 120 -6.41 -8.13 -4.76
C ARG A 120 -5.05 -8.82 -4.78
N PHE A 121 -4.43 -8.98 -3.61
CA PHE A 121 -3.16 -9.68 -3.50
C PHE A 121 -3.25 -11.12 -4.05
N LEU A 122 -4.26 -11.89 -3.66
CA LEU A 122 -4.42 -13.28 -4.12
C LEU A 122 -4.76 -13.39 -5.61
N ARG A 123 -5.48 -12.41 -6.17
CA ARG A 123 -5.75 -12.33 -7.60
C ARG A 123 -4.46 -12.14 -8.41
N ASP A 124 -3.57 -11.28 -7.91
CA ASP A 124 -2.33 -10.91 -8.60
C ASP A 124 -1.19 -11.92 -8.31
N ALA A 125 -1.32 -12.70 -7.23
CA ALA A 125 -0.35 -13.71 -6.85
C ALA A 125 -0.37 -14.92 -7.80
N ALA A 126 0.83 -15.34 -8.23
CA ALA A 126 1.04 -16.53 -9.07
C ALA A 126 0.93 -17.83 -8.25
N LEU A 127 -0.22 -18.04 -7.61
CA LEU A 127 -0.53 -19.18 -6.73
C LEU A 127 -1.64 -20.04 -7.34
N THR A 128 -1.73 -21.31 -6.92
CA THR A 128 -2.86 -22.17 -7.29
C THR A 128 -4.14 -21.73 -6.58
N GLU A 129 -5.30 -21.98 -7.18
CA GLU A 129 -6.59 -21.60 -6.57
C GLU A 129 -6.85 -22.29 -5.22
N GLU A 130 -6.40 -23.54 -5.06
CA GLU A 130 -6.45 -24.26 -3.77
C GLU A 130 -5.67 -23.51 -2.69
N PHE A 131 -4.42 -23.15 -2.98
CA PHE A 131 -3.58 -22.43 -2.03
C PHE A 131 -4.13 -21.03 -1.72
N LYS A 132 -4.73 -20.34 -2.70
CA LYS A 132 -5.39 -19.04 -2.47
C LYS A 132 -6.55 -19.17 -1.48
N LEU A 133 -7.36 -20.23 -1.58
CA LEU A 133 -8.47 -20.47 -0.67
C LEU A 133 -8.00 -20.74 0.76
N GLU A 134 -6.90 -21.48 0.91
CA GLU A 134 -6.30 -21.78 2.22
C GLU A 134 -5.59 -20.56 2.84
N ALA A 135 -4.95 -19.75 2.01
CA ALA A 135 -4.20 -18.56 2.45
C ALA A 135 -5.12 -17.37 2.80
N ALA A 136 -6.27 -17.22 2.12
CA ALA A 136 -7.18 -16.10 2.33
C ALA A 136 -7.55 -15.81 3.80
N PRO A 137 -8.03 -16.78 4.61
CA PRO A 137 -8.35 -16.50 6.01
C PRO A 137 -7.12 -16.12 6.85
N GLN A 138 -5.96 -16.70 6.55
CA GLN A 138 -4.71 -16.42 7.26
C GLN A 138 -4.22 -14.99 6.96
N LEU A 139 -4.25 -14.59 5.70
CA LEU A 139 -3.86 -13.25 5.27
C LEU A 139 -4.81 -12.17 5.82
N LEU A 140 -6.12 -12.46 5.88
CA LEU A 140 -7.09 -11.60 6.55
C LEU A 140 -6.72 -11.37 8.01
N GLN A 141 -6.39 -12.44 8.75
CA GLN A 141 -6.01 -12.35 10.15
C GLN A 141 -4.71 -11.55 10.34
N VAL A 142 -3.68 -11.83 9.54
CA VAL A 142 -2.39 -11.12 9.60
C VAL A 142 -2.58 -9.63 9.34
N LEU A 143 -3.33 -9.26 8.30
CA LEU A 143 -3.53 -7.86 7.96
C LEU A 143 -4.40 -7.15 9.01
N ALA A 144 -5.45 -7.81 9.53
CA ALA A 144 -6.28 -7.27 10.61
C ALA A 144 -5.47 -7.02 11.89
N ASN A 145 -4.62 -7.97 12.29
CA ASN A 145 -3.74 -7.81 13.43
C ASN A 145 -2.78 -6.62 13.21
N LYS A 146 -2.23 -6.48 12.00
CA LYS A 146 -1.32 -5.38 11.71
C LYS A 146 -2.00 -4.01 11.77
N VAL A 147 -3.22 -3.92 11.27
CA VAL A 147 -4.05 -2.70 11.39
C VAL A 147 -4.37 -2.40 12.86
N ALA A 148 -4.67 -3.43 13.66
CA ALA A 148 -4.93 -3.26 15.09
C ALA A 148 -3.68 -2.79 15.85
N GLU A 149 -2.50 -3.33 15.56
CA GLU A 149 -1.21 -2.87 16.11
C GLU A 149 -0.95 -1.39 15.82
N LEU A 150 -1.19 -0.95 14.58
CA LEU A 150 -0.96 0.44 14.17
C LEU A 150 -1.97 1.42 14.79
N ASN A 151 -3.19 0.94 15.05
CA ASN A 151 -4.23 1.74 15.69
C ASN A 151 -4.22 1.61 17.22
N ALA A 152 -3.40 0.73 17.79
CA ALA A 152 -3.26 0.61 19.22
C ALA A 152 -2.69 1.93 19.77
N PRO A 153 -3.22 2.45 20.88
CA PRO A 153 -2.60 3.59 21.53
C PRO A 153 -1.16 3.22 21.87
N ALA A 154 -0.21 4.05 21.47
CA ALA A 154 1.19 3.87 21.82
C ALA A 154 1.28 3.79 23.34
N GLN A 155 1.55 2.60 23.87
CA GLN A 155 1.73 2.44 25.30
C GLN A 155 3.02 3.16 25.68
N GLU A 156 2.95 4.03 26.67
CA GLU A 156 4.16 4.60 27.26
C GLU A 156 4.84 3.49 28.08
N PRO A 157 6.16 3.31 27.93
CA PRO A 157 6.87 2.33 28.73
C PRO A 157 6.81 2.73 30.20
N GLN A 158 6.50 1.78 31.08
CA GLN A 158 6.53 1.98 32.52
C GLN A 158 7.94 2.39 32.98
N PHE A 159 8.97 1.81 32.35
CA PHE A 159 10.34 2.28 32.44
C PHE A 159 11.16 1.87 31.20
N SER A 160 12.33 2.47 31.05
CA SER A 160 13.29 2.10 30.00
C SER A 160 14.71 2.19 30.52
N PHE A 161 15.63 1.43 29.92
CA PHE A 161 17.03 1.49 30.28
C PHE A 161 17.95 1.18 29.10
N GLY A 162 19.12 1.81 29.11
CA GLY A 162 20.14 1.57 28.11
C GLY A 162 20.98 0.35 28.44
N ILE A 163 21.28 -0.46 27.42
CA ILE A 163 22.33 -1.47 27.46
C ILE A 163 23.28 -1.24 26.28
N SER A 164 24.51 -1.73 26.38
CA SER A 164 25.47 -1.69 25.26
C SER A 164 25.64 -3.10 24.69
N ILE A 165 25.42 -3.24 23.38
CA ILE A 165 25.66 -4.45 22.60
C ILE A 165 26.71 -4.10 21.56
N ASP A 166 27.87 -4.76 21.59
CA ASP A 166 28.98 -4.52 20.65
C ASP A 166 29.38 -3.04 20.50
N GLY A 167 29.31 -2.28 21.59
CA GLY A 167 29.61 -0.85 21.63
C GLY A 167 28.50 0.06 21.09
N GLN A 168 27.37 -0.50 20.65
CA GLN A 168 26.17 0.24 20.28
C GLN A 168 25.20 0.33 21.45
N SER A 169 24.70 1.54 21.72
CA SER A 169 23.70 1.76 22.77
C SER A 169 22.31 1.37 22.27
N ALA A 170 21.62 0.53 23.03
CA ALA A 170 20.28 0.06 22.74
C ALA A 170 19.38 0.28 23.96
N VAL A 171 18.09 0.54 23.72
CA VAL A 171 17.12 0.83 24.79
C VAL A 171 16.15 -0.35 24.93
N VAL A 172 16.13 -0.92 26.13
CA VAL A 172 15.13 -1.88 26.57
C VAL A 172 13.95 -1.10 27.17
N GLN A 173 12.73 -1.52 26.85
CA GLN A 173 11.49 -0.90 27.32
C GLN A 173 10.66 -1.97 28.02
N HIS A 174 10.02 -1.61 29.13
CA HIS A 174 9.05 -2.44 29.82
C HIS A 174 7.67 -1.78 29.82
N PHE A 175 6.63 -2.54 29.51
CA PHE A 175 5.24 -2.13 29.55
C PHE A 175 4.49 -2.81 30.69
N GLN A 176 3.54 -2.10 31.29
CA GLN A 176 2.82 -2.59 32.46
C GLN A 176 2.13 -3.94 32.18
N GLY A 177 2.50 -4.97 32.95
CA GLY A 177 1.91 -6.31 32.85
C GLY A 177 2.45 -7.17 31.71
N ALA A 178 3.45 -6.68 30.96
CA ALA A 178 4.14 -7.47 29.94
C ALA A 178 5.08 -8.50 30.58
N ASP A 179 5.30 -9.61 29.86
CA ASP A 179 6.21 -10.65 30.29
C ASP A 179 7.67 -10.28 29.94
N PRO A 180 8.60 -10.33 30.92
CA PRO A 180 10.00 -9.94 30.69
C PRO A 180 10.72 -10.74 29.60
N LEU A 181 10.37 -12.02 29.41
CA LEU A 181 11.00 -12.86 28.40
C LEU A 181 10.46 -12.55 27.00
N VAL A 182 9.17 -12.22 26.89
CA VAL A 182 8.57 -11.73 25.63
C VAL A 182 9.24 -10.42 25.21
N GLU A 183 9.35 -9.44 26.11
CA GLU A 183 9.98 -8.15 25.81
C GLU A 183 11.47 -8.29 25.48
N ALA A 184 12.19 -9.20 26.13
CA ALA A 184 13.58 -9.49 25.79
C ALA A 184 13.73 -10.02 24.35
N ARG A 185 12.78 -10.83 23.87
CA ARG A 185 12.75 -11.32 22.49
C ARG A 185 12.43 -10.21 21.50
N GLU A 186 11.44 -9.39 21.80
CA GLU A 186 11.10 -8.23 20.97
C GLU A 186 12.26 -7.24 20.89
N PHE A 187 12.94 -7.01 22.01
CA PHE A 187 14.16 -6.20 22.05
C PHE A 187 15.24 -6.78 21.15
N ALA A 188 15.56 -8.07 21.26
CA ALA A 188 16.58 -8.72 20.44
C ALA A 188 16.24 -8.66 18.93
N ALA A 189 14.97 -8.87 18.58
CA ALA A 189 14.48 -8.71 17.21
C ALA A 189 14.64 -7.26 16.71
N ARG A 190 14.32 -6.27 17.55
CA ARG A 190 14.43 -4.84 17.23
C ARG A 190 15.87 -4.39 16.98
N VAL A 191 16.83 -4.94 17.72
CA VAL A 191 18.26 -4.64 17.54
C VAL A 191 18.93 -5.51 16.47
N GLY A 192 18.17 -6.37 15.78
CA GLY A 192 18.67 -7.19 14.67
C GLY A 192 19.59 -8.34 15.10
N VAL A 193 19.52 -8.78 16.35
CA VAL A 193 20.30 -9.89 16.86
C VAL A 193 19.71 -11.20 16.34
N THR A 194 20.47 -11.90 15.48
CA THR A 194 20.03 -13.13 14.80
C THR A 194 20.87 -14.36 15.14
N ASP A 195 22.03 -14.19 15.77
CA ASP A 195 22.89 -15.31 16.19
C ASP A 195 22.26 -16.08 17.35
N GLU A 196 21.96 -17.37 17.15
CA GLU A 196 21.27 -18.20 18.14
C GLU A 196 22.06 -18.40 19.44
N THR A 197 23.39 -18.43 19.36
CA THR A 197 24.25 -18.61 20.54
C THR A 197 24.21 -17.37 21.42
N PHE A 198 24.31 -16.19 20.79
CA PHE A 198 24.23 -14.91 21.45
C PHE A 198 22.82 -14.64 21.98
N LEU A 199 21.77 -14.98 21.22
CA LEU A 199 20.37 -14.94 21.69
C LEU A 199 20.18 -15.77 22.96
N GLY A 200 20.74 -16.98 23.00
CA GLY A 200 20.67 -17.86 24.18
C GLY A 200 21.25 -17.23 25.46
N GLN A 201 22.17 -16.29 25.34
CA GLN A 201 22.76 -15.55 26.46
C GLN A 201 22.06 -14.22 26.73
N LEU A 202 21.70 -13.49 25.67
CA LEU A 202 21.10 -12.16 25.73
C LEU A 202 19.70 -12.21 26.34
N LEU A 203 18.83 -13.10 25.86
CA LEU A 203 17.43 -13.18 26.27
C LEU A 203 17.25 -13.36 27.79
N PRO A 204 17.87 -14.36 28.46
CA PRO A 204 17.71 -14.51 29.90
C PRO A 204 18.34 -13.34 30.67
N THR A 205 19.40 -12.72 30.16
CA THR A 205 20.05 -11.57 30.81
C THR A 205 19.15 -10.35 30.81
N VAL A 206 18.58 -10.00 29.65
CA VAL A 206 17.65 -8.87 29.51
C VAL A 206 16.37 -9.12 30.31
N ALA A 207 15.79 -10.32 30.22
CA ALA A 207 14.57 -10.68 30.96
C ALA A 207 14.78 -10.57 32.48
N LYS A 208 15.94 -11.00 32.98
CA LYS A 208 16.29 -10.90 34.41
C LYS A 208 16.43 -9.44 34.85
N GLU A 209 17.02 -8.58 34.02
CA GLU A 209 17.17 -7.15 34.34
C GLU A 209 15.82 -6.41 34.31
N ILE A 210 14.92 -6.77 33.39
CA ILE A 210 13.54 -6.27 33.38
C ILE A 210 12.83 -6.71 34.68
N GLN A 211 12.87 -8.00 35.02
CA GLN A 211 12.21 -8.52 36.23
C GLN A 211 12.73 -7.83 37.49
N LYS A 212 14.05 -7.65 37.61
CA LYS A 212 14.65 -6.95 38.75
C LYS A 212 14.07 -5.54 38.92
N ARG A 213 13.89 -4.79 37.83
CA ARG A 213 13.33 -3.43 37.88
C ARG A 213 11.83 -3.42 38.18
N ILE A 214 11.09 -4.41 37.71
CA ILE A 214 9.70 -4.64 38.14
C ILE A 214 9.65 -4.82 39.66
N ASP A 215 10.53 -5.67 40.20
CA ASP A 215 10.59 -5.95 41.64
C ASP A 215 10.98 -4.69 42.45
N GLU A 216 11.89 -3.85 41.93
CA GLU A 216 12.29 -2.57 42.54
C GLU A 216 11.15 -1.54 42.57
N LEU A 217 10.33 -1.50 41.52
CA LEU A 217 9.15 -0.62 41.46
C LEU A 217 8.00 -1.09 42.36
N THR A 218 7.93 -2.40 42.63
CA THR A 218 6.86 -3.01 43.42
C THR A 218 7.18 -3.02 44.93
N GLN A 219 8.45 -2.82 45.31
CA GLN A 219 8.85 -2.71 46.71
C GLN A 219 8.48 -1.33 47.30
N PRO A 220 7.86 -1.28 48.50
CA PRO A 220 7.62 -0.02 49.19
C PRO A 220 8.95 0.66 49.53
N GLN A 221 9.18 1.81 48.90
CA GLN A 221 10.39 2.62 49.00
C GLN A 221 10.73 2.97 50.46
N THR A 222 11.83 2.42 50.98
CA THR A 222 12.63 3.10 52.00
C THR A 222 13.66 3.97 51.28
N THR A 223 13.31 5.25 51.09
CA THR A 223 14.07 6.38 50.48
C THR A 223 15.45 6.64 51.14
N PRO A 224 16.36 7.49 50.60
CA PRO A 224 16.19 8.48 49.53
C PRO A 224 17.23 8.46 48.38
N SER A 225 16.90 9.24 47.35
CA SER A 225 17.64 9.60 46.14
C SER A 225 19.08 10.09 46.38
N GLN A 226 20.04 9.58 45.61
CA GLN A 226 21.18 10.36 45.12
C GLN A 226 21.81 9.71 43.88
N THR A 227 21.98 10.55 42.86
CA THR A 227 22.71 10.33 41.63
C THR A 227 24.11 9.79 41.89
N GLU A 228 24.40 8.55 41.53
CA GLU A 228 25.78 8.09 41.37
C GLU A 228 26.01 7.63 39.93
N LEU A 229 26.61 8.53 39.16
CA LEU A 229 27.43 8.21 38.00
C LEU A 229 28.54 7.26 38.48
N PHE A 230 28.39 5.96 38.26
CA PHE A 230 29.48 5.02 38.51
C PHE A 230 30.60 5.27 37.48
N SER A 231 31.61 6.03 37.90
CA SER A 231 32.95 6.01 37.31
C SER A 231 33.79 5.03 38.13
N VAL A 232 34.27 3.96 37.50
CA VAL A 232 35.25 3.06 38.13
C VAL A 232 36.64 3.38 37.55
N PRO A 233 37.55 4.01 38.31
CA PRO A 233 38.95 4.05 37.95
C PRO A 233 39.63 2.70 38.28
N LEU A 234 40.27 2.11 37.27
CA LEU A 234 41.14 0.93 37.41
C LEU A 234 42.38 1.25 38.24
N THR A 235 42.69 0.38 39.19
CA THR A 235 43.79 0.49 40.15
C THR A 235 45.10 -0.04 39.54
N VAL A 236 46.22 0.67 39.75
CA VAL A 236 47.57 0.15 39.46
C VAL A 236 48.47 0.29 40.69
N ASN A 237 48.79 -0.88 41.26
CA ASN A 237 49.96 -1.21 42.09
C ASN A 237 50.03 -0.75 43.56
N ASN A 238 49.38 -1.56 44.38
CA ASN A 238 49.80 -2.13 45.68
C ASN A 238 51.31 -2.04 46.05
N GLN A 239 51.72 -1.08 46.91
CA GLN A 239 52.85 -1.27 47.85
C GLN A 239 52.70 -0.46 49.15
N ALA A 240 52.69 -1.21 50.26
CA ALA A 240 52.96 -0.92 51.69
C ALA A 240 52.13 0.15 52.43
#